data_AF-A0A1G9YT02-F1
#
_entry.id   AF-A0A1G9YT02-F1
#
_cell.length_a   1.000
_cell.length_b   1.000
_cell.length_c   1.000
_cell.angle_alpha   90.00
_cell.angle_beta   90.00
_cell.angle_gamma   90.00
#
_symmetry.space_group_name_H-M   'P 1'
#
loop_
_entity.id
_entity.type
_entity.pdbx_description
1 polymer ?
#
loop_
_entity_poly.entity_id
_entity_poly.type
_entity_poly.pdbx_seq_one_letter_code
_entity_poly.pdbx_strand_id
1 'polypeptide(L)'
;MSEAGPLRVMGGLNDVRRTRQGFAVAADGSRIHADTVVNAVSVAPDRVPPAAAPLVRSLVEASAATAHPHGGLRVRRESSRLVADGGSQECFYALGDMTFGSLFITAAIPVIVKLAREIARELVTP
;
A
#
# COMPACT_ATOMS: atom_id res chain seq x y z
N MET A 1 28.97 -28.59 0.22
CA MET A 1 27.68 -28.42 0.92
C MET A 1 27.77 -27.13 1.71
N SER A 2 27.03 -26.10 1.30
CA SER A 2 26.93 -24.86 2.08
C SER A 2 26.02 -25.15 3.28
N GLU A 3 26.52 -25.04 4.51
CA GLU A 3 25.65 -24.87 5.68
C GLU A 3 24.89 -23.55 5.48
N ALA A 4 23.67 -23.62 4.96
CA ALA A 4 22.72 -22.55 5.16
C ALA A 4 22.51 -22.46 6.68
N GLY A 5 23.08 -21.43 7.32
CA GLY A 5 22.82 -21.14 8.73
C GLY A 5 21.30 -21.16 8.99
N PRO A 6 20.85 -21.58 10.18
CA PRO A 6 19.45 -21.96 10.38
C PRO A 6 18.54 -20.74 10.22
N LEU A 7 17.95 -20.60 9.03
CA LEU A 7 16.87 -19.64 8.79
C LEU A 7 15.66 -20.07 9.60
N ARG A 8 15.22 -19.21 10.52
CA ARG A 8 14.00 -19.42 11.30
C ARG A 8 12.95 -18.43 10.84
N VAL A 9 11.82 -18.94 10.37
CA VAL A 9 10.64 -18.13 10.01
C VAL A 9 9.71 -18.11 11.22
N MET A 10 9.39 -16.92 11.71
CA MET A 10 8.50 -16.70 12.85
C MET A 10 7.42 -15.68 12.48
N GLY A 11 6.18 -15.94 12.89
CA GLY A 11 5.06 -15.01 12.74
C GLY A 11 4.82 -14.19 14.01
N GLY A 12 3.80 -13.32 13.99
CA GLY A 12 3.28 -12.69 15.21
C GLY A 12 4.25 -11.77 15.95
N LEU A 13 5.13 -11.06 15.22
CA LEU A 13 5.99 -10.01 15.78
C LEU A 13 5.13 -8.97 16.51
N ASN A 14 5.40 -8.74 17.78
CA ASN A 14 4.63 -7.80 18.59
C ASN A 14 5.50 -6.79 19.37
N ASP A 15 6.79 -7.04 19.55
CA ASP A 15 7.69 -6.09 20.21
C ASP A 15 9.14 -6.25 19.71
N VAL A 16 9.84 -5.12 19.61
CA VAL A 16 11.29 -5.05 19.33
C VAL A 16 11.88 -3.97 20.22
N ARG A 17 12.74 -4.37 21.16
CA ARG A 17 13.39 -3.44 22.10
C ARG A 17 14.90 -3.50 21.99
N ARG A 18 15.54 -2.33 21.96
CA ARG A 18 16.99 -2.23 22.10
C ARG A 18 17.42 -2.63 23.51
N THR A 19 18.47 -3.43 23.60
CA THR A 19 19.11 -3.84 24.86
C THR A 19 20.57 -3.38 24.85
N ARG A 20 21.33 -3.71 25.92
CA ARG A 20 22.77 -3.43 25.97
C ARG A 20 23.58 -4.24 24.95
N GLN A 21 23.05 -5.36 24.45
CA GLN A 21 23.77 -6.30 23.59
C GLN A 21 23.07 -6.52 22.23
N GLY A 22 22.20 -5.61 21.79
CA GLY A 22 21.47 -5.75 20.53
C GLY A 22 19.98 -5.50 20.73
N PHE A 23 19.16 -6.47 20.35
CA PHE A 23 17.70 -6.37 20.40
C PHE A 23 17.07 -7.61 21.05
N ALA A 24 16.02 -7.37 21.82
CA ALA A 24 15.08 -8.38 22.26
C ALA A 24 13.84 -8.29 21.37
N VAL A 25 13.47 -9.40 20.74
CA VAL A 25 12.35 -9.50 19.81
C VAL A 25 11.31 -10.45 20.40
N ALA A 26 10.06 -9.99 20.50
CA ALA A 26 8.94 -10.83 20.91
C ALA A 26 8.09 -11.18 19.69
N ALA A 27 7.99 -12.48 19.40
CA ALA A 27 7.27 -13.02 18.24
C ALA A 27 6.73 -14.41 18.58
N ASP A 28 5.49 -14.70 18.18
CA ASP A 28 4.85 -16.00 18.37
C ASP A 28 4.92 -16.54 19.81
N GLY A 29 4.64 -15.67 20.79
CA GLY A 29 4.75 -15.99 22.23
C GLY A 29 6.18 -16.22 22.75
N SER A 30 7.18 -16.18 21.88
CA SER A 30 8.59 -16.40 22.19
C SER A 30 9.36 -15.09 22.27
N ARG A 31 10.47 -15.09 23.02
CA ARG A 31 11.45 -14.01 23.02
C ARG A 31 12.77 -14.51 22.44
N ILE A 32 13.27 -13.83 21.43
CA ILE A 32 14.56 -14.12 20.81
C ILE A 32 15.49 -12.91 20.94
N HIS A 33 16.79 -13.18 20.92
CA HIS A 33 17.82 -12.16 20.85
C HIS A 33 18.34 -12.04 19.42
N ALA A 34 18.60 -10.81 18.98
CA ALA A 34 19.24 -10.52 17.72
C ALA A 34 20.26 -9.39 17.90
N ASP A 35 21.48 -9.58 17.42
CA ASP A 35 22.51 -8.53 17.43
C ASP A 35 22.10 -7.35 16.53
N THR A 36 21.42 -7.65 15.42
CA THR A 36 20.96 -6.68 14.42
C THR A 36 19.51 -6.96 14.06
N VAL A 37 18.72 -5.90 13.89
CA VAL A 37 17.35 -5.97 13.36
C VAL A 37 17.29 -5.11 12.10
N VAL A 38 16.86 -5.72 11.00
CA VAL A 38 16.55 -5.01 9.76
C VAL A 38 15.03 -4.89 9.67
N ASN A 39 14.52 -3.66 9.66
CA ASN A 39 13.12 -3.45 9.38
C ASN A 39 12.89 -3.58 7.86
N ALA A 40 12.41 -4.75 7.45
CA ALA A 40 12.07 -5.05 6.05
C ALA A 40 10.55 -5.03 5.79
N VAL A 41 9.76 -4.38 6.67
CA VAL A 41 8.35 -4.12 6.36
C VAL A 41 8.27 -3.06 5.26
N SER A 42 7.33 -3.22 4.33
CA SER A 42 7.04 -2.17 3.36
C SER A 42 6.64 -0.89 4.08
N VAL A 43 6.97 0.27 3.50
CA VAL A 43 6.56 1.59 4.01
C VAL A 43 5.07 1.56 4.36
N ALA A 44 4.73 2.21 5.48
CA ALA A 44 3.37 2.36 5.97
C ALA A 44 2.48 2.86 4.80
N PRO A 45 1.56 2.03 4.31
CA PRO A 45 0.87 2.25 3.05
C PRO A 45 -0.24 3.31 3.12
N ASP A 46 -0.41 3.90 4.29
CA ASP A 46 -1.43 4.85 4.70
C ASP A 46 -1.26 6.27 4.15
N ARG A 47 -0.41 6.50 3.14
CA ARG A 47 -0.15 7.86 2.66
C ARG A 47 -0.27 8.00 1.15
N VAL A 48 -1.26 8.81 0.76
CA VAL A 48 -1.17 9.62 -0.46
C VAL A 48 0.22 10.28 -0.47
N PRO A 49 1.00 10.15 -1.56
CA PRO A 49 2.31 10.79 -1.64
C PRO A 49 2.21 12.27 -1.26
N PRO A 50 3.13 12.84 -0.46
CA PRO A 50 3.03 14.23 -0.01
C PRO A 50 2.83 15.24 -1.14
N ALA A 51 3.47 15.01 -2.29
CA ALA A 51 3.31 15.83 -3.49
C ALA A 51 1.90 15.79 -4.09
N ALA A 52 1.16 14.69 -3.90
CA ALA A 52 -0.22 14.53 -4.37
C ALA A 52 -1.27 14.96 -3.33
N ALA A 53 -0.87 15.26 -2.09
CA ALA A 53 -1.80 15.59 -1.01
C ALA A 53 -2.71 16.81 -1.31
N PRO A 54 -2.23 17.92 -1.92
CA PRO A 54 -3.10 19.04 -2.28
C PRO A 54 -4.17 18.66 -3.32
N LEU A 55 -3.78 17.87 -4.34
CA LEU A 55 -4.71 17.39 -5.36
C LEU A 55 -5.78 16.49 -4.75
N VAL A 56 -5.38 15.52 -3.92
CA VAL A 56 -6.33 14.60 -3.27
C VAL A 56 -7.29 15.37 -2.37
N ARG A 57 -6.78 16.32 -1.58
CA ARG A 57 -7.62 17.18 -0.75
C ARG A 57 -8.65 17.93 -1.60
N SER A 58 -8.22 18.56 -2.69
CA SER A 58 -9.12 19.29 -3.59
C SER A 58 -10.19 18.40 -4.21
N LEU A 59 -9.84 17.17 -4.62
CA LEU A 59 -10.81 16.22 -5.17
C LEU A 59 -11.85 15.77 -4.13
N VAL A 60 -11.42 15.56 -2.88
CA VAL A 60 -12.33 15.17 -1.79
C VAL A 60 -13.23 16.34 -1.37
N GLU A 61 -12.66 17.55 -1.24
CA GLU A 61 -13.43 18.76 -0.91
C GLU A 61 -14.45 19.12 -2.00
N ALA A 62 -14.14 18.83 -3.27
CA ALA A 62 -15.05 19.00 -4.40
C ALA A 62 -16.05 17.85 -4.58
N SER A 63 -16.07 16.86 -3.68
CA SER A 63 -16.88 15.64 -3.81
C SER A 63 -16.66 14.86 -5.12
N ALA A 64 -15.48 15.00 -5.73
CA ALA A 64 -15.06 14.28 -6.93
C ALA A 64 -14.36 12.95 -6.59
N ALA A 65 -14.01 12.73 -5.32
CA ALA A 65 -13.43 11.49 -4.83
C ALA A 65 -13.76 11.26 -3.35
N THR A 66 -13.83 10.01 -2.92
CA THR A 66 -13.98 9.65 -1.49
C THR A 66 -12.70 9.02 -0.97
N ALA A 67 -12.19 9.51 0.18
CA ALA A 67 -11.07 8.87 0.86
C ALA A 67 -11.45 7.47 1.36
N HIS A 68 -10.52 6.51 1.28
CA HIS A 68 -10.73 5.17 1.83
C HIS A 68 -10.26 5.10 3.30
N PRO A 69 -11.00 4.45 4.23
CA PRO A 69 -10.61 4.37 5.65
C PRO A 69 -9.23 3.75 5.92
N HIS A 70 -8.77 2.88 5.01
CA HIS A 70 -7.45 2.25 5.08
C HIS A 70 -6.35 3.04 4.34
N GLY A 71 -6.63 4.25 3.84
CA GLY A 71 -5.69 5.09 3.10
C GLY A 71 -5.98 5.14 1.59
N GLY A 72 -5.51 6.21 0.93
CA GLY A 72 -5.78 6.46 -0.48
C GLY A 72 -7.24 6.86 -0.77
N LEU A 73 -7.68 6.59 -1.99
CA LEU A 73 -8.99 6.91 -2.54
C LEU A 73 -9.81 5.63 -2.82
N ARG A 74 -11.13 5.77 -2.79
CA ARG A 74 -12.05 4.74 -3.27
C ARG A 74 -11.98 4.64 -4.79
N VAL A 75 -11.74 3.44 -5.31
CA VAL A 75 -11.83 3.15 -6.75
C VAL A 75 -12.67 1.92 -7.05
N ARG A 76 -13.24 1.87 -8.26
CA ARG A 76 -13.81 0.63 -8.82
C ARG A 76 -12.68 -0.33 -9.15
N ARG A 77 -12.81 -1.59 -8.72
CA ARG A 77 -11.76 -2.59 -8.92
C ARG A 77 -11.56 -2.94 -10.39
N GLU A 78 -12.63 -2.88 -11.17
CA GLU A 78 -12.67 -3.35 -12.55
C GLU A 78 -12.09 -2.33 -13.53
N SER A 79 -12.19 -1.03 -13.22
CA SER A 79 -11.85 0.07 -14.14
C SER A 79 -10.86 1.08 -13.56
N SER A 80 -10.51 0.97 -12.28
CA SER A 80 -9.68 1.95 -11.57
C SER A 80 -10.26 3.38 -11.53
N ARG A 81 -11.54 3.54 -11.88
CA ARG A 81 -12.26 4.82 -11.79
C ARG A 81 -12.44 5.24 -10.34
N LEU A 82 -12.26 6.53 -10.05
CA LEU A 82 -12.56 7.10 -8.73
C LEU A 82 -14.04 6.90 -8.39
N VAL A 83 -14.32 6.67 -7.11
CA VAL A 83 -15.69 6.64 -6.57
C VAL A 83 -15.89 7.85 -5.69
N ALA A 84 -16.98 8.57 -5.94
CA ALA A 84 -17.53 9.59 -5.06
C ALA A 84 -18.90 9.15 -4.55
N ASP A 85 -19.51 9.95 -3.66
CA ASP A 85 -20.82 9.63 -3.06
C ASP A 85 -21.95 9.50 -4.10
N GLY A 86 -21.79 10.12 -5.28
CA GLY A 86 -22.70 10.00 -6.44
C GLY A 86 -22.41 8.84 -7.39
N GLY A 87 -21.38 8.02 -7.11
CA GLY A 87 -20.98 6.88 -7.93
C GLY A 87 -19.61 7.01 -8.57
N SER A 88 -19.37 6.17 -9.58
CA SER A 88 -18.09 6.15 -10.29
C SER A 88 -17.93 7.39 -11.16
N GLN A 89 -16.78 8.04 -11.05
CA GLN A 89 -16.40 9.11 -11.96
C GLN A 89 -16.12 8.55 -13.36
N GLU A 90 -16.51 9.27 -14.41
CA GLU A 90 -16.28 8.85 -15.80
C GLU A 90 -14.87 9.16 -16.29
N CYS A 91 -14.32 10.29 -15.85
CA CYS A 91 -13.05 10.83 -16.36
C CYS A 91 -11.88 10.74 -15.36
N PHE A 92 -12.14 10.33 -14.11
CA PHE A 92 -11.11 10.25 -13.09
C PHE A 92 -10.75 8.82 -12.76
N TYR A 93 -9.45 8.55 -12.82
CA TYR A 93 -8.85 7.24 -12.54
C TYR A 93 -7.73 7.42 -11.52
N ALA A 94 -7.47 6.40 -10.71
CA ALA A 94 -6.30 6.35 -9.85
C ALA A 94 -5.56 5.02 -9.99
N LEU A 95 -4.24 5.10 -9.90
CA LEU A 95 -3.33 3.97 -9.93
C LEU A 95 -2.30 4.11 -8.81
N GLY A 96 -1.66 3.00 -8.48
CA GLY A 96 -0.56 2.99 -7.54
C GLY A 96 -1.00 3.28 -6.11
N ASP A 97 -0.16 3.96 -5.33
CA ASP A 97 -0.38 4.16 -3.90
C ASP A 97 -1.67 4.93 -3.57
N MET A 98 -2.19 5.73 -4.51
CA MET A 98 -3.49 6.39 -4.35
C MET A 98 -4.66 5.41 -4.24
N THR A 99 -4.50 4.14 -4.64
CA THR A 99 -5.58 3.14 -4.56
C THR A 99 -5.45 2.21 -3.36
N PHE A 100 -4.52 2.44 -2.43
CA PHE A 100 -4.13 1.47 -1.41
C PHE A 100 -5.29 0.84 -0.63
N GLY A 101 -6.27 1.64 -0.21
CA GLY A 101 -7.43 1.13 0.51
C GLY A 101 -8.40 0.29 -0.33
N SER A 102 -8.38 0.45 -1.66
CA SER A 102 -9.32 -0.21 -2.58
C SER A 102 -8.68 -1.37 -3.35
N LEU A 103 -7.38 -1.29 -3.65
CA LEU A 103 -6.63 -2.29 -4.38
C LEU A 103 -5.40 -2.72 -3.56
N PHE A 104 -5.28 -4.03 -3.33
CA PHE A 104 -4.19 -4.63 -2.57
C PHE A 104 -2.81 -4.51 -3.25
N ILE A 105 -2.78 -4.30 -4.56
CA ILE A 105 -1.55 -4.26 -5.35
C ILE A 105 -1.35 -2.85 -5.90
N THR A 106 -0.60 -2.03 -5.17
CA THR A 106 -0.26 -0.65 -5.58
C THR A 106 1.12 -0.51 -6.20
N ALA A 107 2.02 -1.50 -6.01
CA ALA A 107 3.43 -1.38 -6.41
C ALA A 107 3.91 -2.45 -7.41
N ALA A 108 3.10 -3.47 -7.75
CA ALA A 108 3.54 -4.47 -8.72
C ALA A 108 3.52 -3.87 -10.13
N ILE A 109 4.71 -3.55 -10.66
CA ILE A 109 4.90 -2.94 -11.98
C ILE A 109 4.06 -3.63 -13.08
N PRO A 110 3.99 -4.98 -13.18
CA PRO A 110 3.17 -5.63 -14.19
C PRO A 110 1.66 -5.30 -14.08
N VAL A 111 1.16 -5.17 -12.85
CA VAL A 111 -0.25 -4.82 -12.59
C VAL A 111 -0.50 -3.36 -12.95
N ILE A 112 0.39 -2.45 -12.55
CA ILE A 112 0.29 -1.02 -12.90
C ILE A 112 0.27 -0.85 -14.42
N VAL A 113 1.17 -1.54 -15.14
CA VAL A 113 1.23 -1.50 -16.62
C VAL A 113 -0.06 -2.03 -17.25
N LYS A 114 -0.64 -3.12 -16.71
CA LYS A 114 -1.92 -3.67 -17.19
C LYS A 114 -3.04 -2.65 -17.03
N LEU A 115 -3.21 -2.10 -15.82
CA LEU A 115 -4.28 -1.14 -15.53
C LEU A 115 -4.12 0.15 -16.32
N ALA A 116 -2.90 0.67 -16.45
CA ALA A 116 -2.61 1.84 -17.27
C ALA A 116 -2.98 1.63 -18.74
N ARG A 117 -2.73 0.44 -19.29
CA ARG A 117 -3.16 0.08 -20.65
C ARG A 117 -4.67 -0.01 -20.79
N GLU A 118 -5.37 -0.52 -19.79
CA GLU A 118 -6.83 -0.61 -19.78
C GLU A 118 -7.46 0.79 -19.76
N ILE A 119 -7.00 1.67 -18.85
CA ILE A 119 -7.42 3.08 -18.80
C ILE A 119 -7.11 3.79 -20.13
N ALA A 120 -5.90 3.62 -20.67
CA ALA A 120 -5.52 4.27 -21.93
C ALA A 120 -6.39 3.83 -23.10
N ARG A 121 -6.79 2.55 -23.17
CA ARG A 121 -7.72 2.04 -24.20
C ARG A 121 -9.11 2.65 -24.07
N GLU A 122 -9.60 2.76 -22.85
CA GLU A 122 -10.89 3.39 -22.55
C GLU A 122 -10.90 4.87 -22.95
N LEU A 123 -9.82 5.60 -22.66
CA LEU A 123 -9.70 7.02 -23.03
C LEU A 123 -9.68 7.28 -24.54
N VAL A 124 -9.24 6.31 -25.36
CA VAL A 124 -9.18 6.46 -26.83
C VAL A 124 -10.34 5.79 -27.57
N THR A 125 -11.20 5.07 -26.85
CA THR A 125 -12.38 4.38 -27.40
C THR A 125 -13.63 4.91 -26.67
N PRO A 126 -14.21 6.03 -27.14
CA PRO A 126 -15.34 6.67 -26.48
C PRO A 126 -16.60 5.80 -26.48
#